data_AF-A0AAN5AKG4-F1
#
_entry.id   AF-A0AAN5AKG4-F1
#
_cell.length_a   1.000
_cell.length_b   1.000
_cell.length_c   1.000
_cell.angle_alpha   90.00
_cell.angle_beta   90.00
_cell.angle_gamma   90.00
#
_symmetry.space_group_name_H-M   'P 1'
#
loop_
_entity.id
_entity.type
_entity.pdbx_description
1 polymer ?
#
loop_
_entity_poly.entity_id
_entity_poly.type
_entity_poly.pdbx_seq_one_letter_code
_entity_poly.pdbx_strand_id
1 'polypeptide(L)'
;MLNVRYSNIVATAEIDAQKLENQLQKQPSSKTEMLFVAPFWAKKALRDAADKEKLGVILDFPYGNSRSESILTGAQIALNEGAKHVAITYPYGAHASGMNWPKILFAQLSKLVHSNEGLLWVYLDTDHLPEPLWAQALNWIKNAGVDGIILSQDQGNHPVNQQTIDFALQTLAPQLWVHLFQK
;
A
#
# COMPACT_ATOMS: atom_id res chain seq x y z
N MET A 1 -15.92 15.12 -8.67
CA MET A 1 -15.90 14.07 -7.63
C MET A 1 -14.45 13.81 -7.29
N LEU A 2 -14.07 13.90 -6.02
CA LEU A 2 -12.70 13.58 -5.60
C LEU A 2 -12.48 12.07 -5.82
N ASN A 3 -11.40 11.69 -6.51
CA ASN A 3 -11.01 10.30 -6.83
C ASN A 3 -10.50 9.57 -5.57
N VAL A 4 -11.31 9.53 -4.51
CA VAL A 4 -10.98 8.84 -3.26
C VAL A 4 -11.77 7.56 -3.21
N ARG A 5 -11.05 6.47 -2.95
CA ARG A 5 -11.56 5.09 -2.97
C ARG A 5 -11.20 4.39 -1.67
N TYR A 6 -11.82 3.26 -1.38
CA TYR A 6 -11.49 2.50 -0.19
C TYR A 6 -10.72 1.24 -0.56
N SER A 7 -9.70 0.93 0.22
CA SER A 7 -8.96 -0.33 0.17
C SER A 7 -9.04 -1.02 1.51
N ASN A 8 -9.09 -2.35 1.50
CA ASN A 8 -9.00 -3.15 2.69
C ASN A 8 -7.62 -3.82 2.78
N ILE A 9 -7.14 -4.04 4.00
CA ILE A 9 -5.85 -4.67 4.26
C ILE A 9 -6.04 -5.83 5.25
N VAL A 10 -5.69 -7.03 4.80
CA VAL A 10 -5.82 -8.30 5.52
C VAL A 10 -4.42 -8.87 5.70
N ALA A 11 -3.66 -8.24 6.61
CA ALA A 11 -2.25 -8.52 6.83
C ALA A 11 -1.86 -8.58 8.32
N THR A 12 -2.83 -8.71 9.22
CA THR A 12 -2.57 -8.87 10.66
C THR A 12 -2.28 -10.31 11.03
N ALA A 13 -1.63 -10.53 12.17
CA ALA A 13 -1.32 -11.86 12.69
C ALA A 13 -2.55 -12.72 13.02
N GLU A 14 -3.73 -12.09 13.16
CA GLU A 14 -4.97 -12.78 13.51
C GLU A 14 -5.69 -13.41 12.32
N ILE A 15 -5.21 -13.19 11.09
CA ILE A 15 -5.80 -13.75 9.89
C ILE A 15 -5.45 -15.23 9.77
N ASP A 16 -6.49 -16.05 9.69
CA ASP A 16 -6.42 -17.46 9.33
C ASP A 16 -7.03 -17.69 7.93
N ALA A 17 -6.99 -18.94 7.45
CA ALA A 17 -7.50 -19.30 6.13
C ALA A 17 -9.00 -19.00 5.97
N GLN A 18 -9.81 -19.24 7.01
CA GLN A 18 -11.26 -19.01 6.96
C GLN A 18 -11.59 -17.52 6.91
N LYS A 19 -10.89 -16.71 7.71
CA LYS A 19 -11.02 -15.25 7.70
C LYS A 19 -10.60 -14.68 6.34
N LEU A 20 -9.50 -15.18 5.76
CA LEU A 20 -9.08 -14.77 4.43
C LEU A 20 -10.16 -15.08 3.38
N GLU A 21 -10.69 -16.29 3.37
CA GLU A 21 -11.76 -16.70 2.44
C GLU A 21 -13.00 -15.81 2.57
N ASN A 22 -13.42 -15.52 3.81
CA ASN A 22 -14.54 -14.62 4.07
C ASN A 22 -14.29 -13.20 3.52
N GLN A 23 -13.04 -12.71 3.52
CA GLN A 23 -12.69 -11.41 2.95
C GLN A 23 -12.70 -11.44 1.42
N LEU A 24 -12.17 -12.49 0.81
CA LEU A 24 -12.17 -12.67 -0.65
C LEU A 24 -13.60 -12.74 -1.22
N GLN A 25 -14.52 -13.39 -0.51
CA GLN A 25 -15.93 -13.45 -0.92
C GLN A 25 -16.66 -12.11 -0.83
N LYS A 26 -16.21 -11.19 0.05
CA LYS A 26 -16.80 -9.85 0.22
C LYS A 26 -16.28 -8.83 -0.80
N GLN A 27 -15.13 -9.09 -1.42
CA GLN A 27 -14.49 -8.17 -2.36
C GLN A 27 -15.43 -7.72 -3.50
N PRO A 28 -16.22 -8.58 -4.17
CA PRO A 28 -17.06 -8.17 -5.30
C PRO A 28 -18.26 -7.30 -4.92
N SER A 29 -18.71 -7.34 -3.66
CA SER A 29 -19.95 -6.69 -3.19
C SER A 29 -19.70 -5.40 -2.40
N SER A 30 -18.45 -5.05 -2.16
CA SER A 30 -18.06 -3.93 -1.30
C SER A 30 -17.75 -2.66 -2.09
N LYS A 31 -17.87 -1.50 -1.42
CA LYS A 31 -17.31 -0.21 -1.90
C LYS A 31 -15.77 -0.20 -1.94
N THR A 32 -15.14 -1.29 -1.53
CA THR A 32 -13.70 -1.47 -1.52
C THR A 32 -13.22 -1.85 -2.91
N GLU A 33 -12.33 -1.04 -3.48
CA GLU A 33 -11.80 -1.27 -4.82
C GLU A 33 -10.64 -2.28 -4.83
N MET A 34 -9.85 -2.32 -3.75
CA MET A 34 -8.69 -3.20 -3.65
C MET A 34 -8.63 -3.90 -2.29
N LEU A 35 -8.24 -5.17 -2.29
CA LEU A 35 -7.86 -5.93 -1.11
C LEU A 35 -6.36 -6.17 -1.13
N PHE A 36 -5.65 -5.81 -0.08
CA PHE A 36 -4.23 -6.14 0.10
C PHE A 36 -4.05 -7.23 1.15
N VAL A 37 -3.23 -8.23 0.87
CA VAL A 37 -2.92 -9.32 1.81
C VAL A 37 -1.44 -9.35 2.16
N ALA A 38 -1.10 -9.96 3.29
CA ALA A 38 0.31 -10.24 3.62
C ALA A 38 0.95 -11.22 2.61
N PRO A 39 2.28 -11.20 2.41
CA PRO A 39 2.96 -12.06 1.44
C PRO A 39 2.71 -13.55 1.66
N PHE A 40 2.62 -13.96 2.93
CA PHE A 40 2.31 -15.35 3.30
C PHE A 40 0.99 -15.85 2.67
N TRP A 41 0.00 -14.97 2.54
CA TRP A 41 -1.32 -15.32 2.02
C TRP A 41 -1.46 -15.12 0.50
N ALA A 42 -0.46 -14.52 -0.15
CA ALA A 42 -0.53 -14.08 -1.55
C ALA A 42 -0.92 -15.23 -2.50
N LYS A 43 -0.16 -16.33 -2.50
CA LYS A 43 -0.45 -17.50 -3.34
C LYS A 43 -1.88 -18.05 -3.18
N LYS A 44 -2.39 -18.14 -1.95
CA LYS A 44 -3.77 -18.61 -1.69
C LYS A 44 -4.78 -17.58 -2.20
N ALA A 45 -4.60 -16.32 -1.84
CA ALA A 45 -5.50 -15.25 -2.22
C ALA A 45 -5.59 -15.07 -3.74
N LEU A 46 -4.46 -15.08 -4.45
CA LEU A 46 -4.41 -14.93 -5.92
C LEU A 46 -5.01 -16.14 -6.65
N ARG A 47 -5.01 -17.32 -6.03
CA ARG A 47 -5.68 -18.50 -6.57
C ARG A 47 -7.20 -18.44 -6.36
N ASP A 48 -7.63 -18.01 -5.18
CA ASP A 48 -9.01 -18.14 -4.71
C ASP A 48 -9.85 -16.86 -4.94
N ALA A 49 -9.24 -15.72 -5.26
CA ALA A 49 -9.93 -14.46 -5.55
C ALA A 49 -10.81 -14.56 -6.81
N ALA A 50 -12.03 -14.05 -6.72
CA ALA A 50 -12.94 -13.93 -7.85
C ALA A 50 -12.46 -12.89 -8.87
N ASP A 51 -11.89 -11.77 -8.38
CA ASP A 51 -11.32 -10.70 -9.20
C ASP A 51 -9.87 -10.45 -8.77
N LYS A 52 -8.94 -11.03 -9.54
CA LYS A 52 -7.50 -10.95 -9.25
C LYS A 52 -6.93 -9.55 -9.49
N GLU A 53 -7.57 -8.76 -10.35
CA GLU A 53 -7.17 -7.38 -10.62
C GLU A 53 -7.42 -6.48 -9.41
N LYS A 54 -8.30 -6.89 -8.49
CA LYS A 54 -8.57 -6.16 -7.24
C LYS A 54 -7.78 -6.67 -6.04
N LEU A 55 -6.80 -7.53 -6.26
CA LEU A 55 -5.99 -8.12 -5.21
C LEU A 55 -4.54 -7.62 -5.31
N GLY A 56 -4.01 -7.18 -4.17
CA GLY A 56 -2.62 -6.80 -4.02
C GLY A 56 -1.95 -7.48 -2.85
N VAL A 57 -0.63 -7.35 -2.79
CA VAL A 57 0.19 -7.82 -1.68
C VAL A 57 0.83 -6.62 -1.01
N ILE A 58 0.70 -6.49 0.31
CA ILE A 58 1.36 -5.43 1.08
C ILE A 58 2.58 -5.98 1.82
N LEU A 59 3.71 -5.31 1.65
CA LEU A 59 4.98 -5.68 2.28
C LEU A 59 5.24 -4.79 3.50
N ASP A 60 5.90 -5.38 4.50
CA ASP A 60 6.41 -4.68 5.68
C ASP A 60 5.34 -3.98 6.53
N PHE A 61 4.10 -4.50 6.46
CA PHE A 61 2.97 -3.99 7.21
C PHE A 61 2.97 -4.48 8.67
N PRO A 62 2.62 -3.63 9.65
CA PRO A 62 2.21 -2.22 9.52
C PRO A 62 3.33 -1.20 9.72
N TYR A 63 4.58 -1.60 9.95
CA TYR A 63 5.60 -0.72 10.55
C TYR A 63 6.63 -0.12 9.60
N GLY A 64 6.89 -0.71 8.43
CA GLY A 64 7.85 -0.14 7.48
C GLY A 64 9.30 -0.14 8.00
N ASN A 65 9.71 -1.16 8.76
CA ASN A 65 11.01 -1.21 9.42
C ASN A 65 11.96 -2.29 8.88
N SER A 66 11.60 -2.91 7.75
CA SER A 66 12.45 -3.88 7.05
C SER A 66 13.54 -3.20 6.22
N ARG A 67 14.61 -3.96 5.96
CA ARG A 67 15.66 -3.56 5.02
C ARG A 67 15.15 -3.60 3.58
N SER A 68 15.72 -2.75 2.72
CA SER A 68 15.35 -2.68 1.30
C SER A 68 15.46 -4.03 0.58
N GLU A 69 16.47 -4.84 0.91
CA GLU A 69 16.69 -6.16 0.32
C GLU A 69 15.54 -7.13 0.62
N SER A 70 15.04 -7.11 1.86
CA SER A 70 13.89 -7.93 2.27
C SER A 70 12.63 -7.52 1.52
N ILE A 71 12.40 -6.21 1.37
CA ILE A 71 11.24 -5.65 0.67
C ILE A 71 11.30 -5.98 -0.82
N LEU A 72 12.45 -5.79 -1.48
CA LEU A 72 12.64 -6.12 -2.90
C LEU A 72 12.46 -7.62 -3.15
N THR A 73 12.99 -8.47 -2.26
CA THR A 73 12.81 -9.92 -2.35
C THR A 73 11.34 -10.32 -2.21
N GLY A 74 10.65 -9.75 -1.21
CA GLY A 74 9.21 -9.97 -1.01
C GLY A 74 8.36 -9.53 -2.21
N ALA A 75 8.69 -8.38 -2.80
CA ALA A 75 8.05 -7.90 -4.02
C ALA A 75 8.25 -8.87 -5.19
N GLN A 76 9.49 -9.33 -5.41
CA GLN A 76 9.78 -10.29 -6.47
C GLN A 76 9.02 -11.60 -6.28
N ILE A 77 8.92 -12.11 -5.05
CA ILE A 77 8.13 -13.32 -4.75
C ILE A 77 6.66 -13.08 -5.08
N ALA A 78 6.07 -11.99 -4.60
CA ALA A 78 4.66 -11.66 -4.85
C ALA A 78 4.36 -11.54 -6.36
N LEU A 79 5.24 -10.88 -7.12
CA LEU A 79 5.11 -10.75 -8.58
C LEU A 79 5.21 -12.11 -9.28
N ASN A 80 6.14 -12.97 -8.86
CA ASN A 80 6.26 -14.34 -9.40
C ASN A 80 5.03 -15.21 -9.10
N GLU A 81 4.30 -14.92 -8.03
CA GLU A 81 3.02 -15.56 -7.70
C GLU A 81 1.83 -14.98 -8.47
N GLY A 82 2.05 -13.93 -9.27
CA GLY A 82 1.06 -13.31 -10.14
C GLY A 82 0.38 -12.07 -9.55
N ALA A 83 0.93 -11.46 -8.50
CA ALA A 83 0.40 -10.21 -7.97
C ALA A 83 0.50 -9.08 -9.02
N LYS A 84 -0.61 -8.39 -9.27
CA LYS A 84 -0.63 -7.19 -10.14
C LYS A 84 -0.47 -5.89 -9.35
N HIS A 85 -0.76 -5.92 -8.05
CA HIS A 85 -0.59 -4.78 -7.15
C HIS A 85 0.36 -5.14 -6.03
N VAL A 86 1.40 -4.33 -5.84
CA VAL A 86 2.32 -4.45 -4.70
C VAL A 86 2.24 -3.15 -3.92
N ALA A 87 1.93 -3.23 -2.63
CA ALA A 87 1.99 -2.12 -1.71
C ALA A 87 3.18 -2.31 -0.76
N ILE A 88 3.75 -1.20 -0.28
CA ILE A 88 4.69 -1.24 0.83
C ILE A 88 4.26 -0.26 1.92
N THR A 89 4.51 -0.59 3.17
CA THR A 89 4.40 0.40 4.25
C THR A 89 5.53 1.42 4.14
N TYR A 90 5.18 2.70 4.28
CA TYR A 90 6.15 3.78 4.27
C TYR A 90 7.19 3.60 5.40
N PRO A 91 8.50 3.73 5.13
CA PRO A 91 9.53 3.50 6.14
C PRO A 91 9.74 4.72 7.04
N TYR A 92 8.81 4.94 7.97
CA TYR A 92 8.77 6.10 8.87
C TYR A 92 10.06 6.32 9.64
N GLY A 93 10.57 5.28 10.29
CA GLY A 93 11.75 5.39 11.15
C GLY A 93 12.99 5.88 10.39
N ALA A 94 13.15 5.43 9.15
CA ALA A 94 14.23 5.88 8.28
C ALA A 94 14.08 7.35 7.90
N HIS A 95 12.87 7.74 7.46
CA HIS A 95 12.61 9.12 7.06
C HIS A 95 12.74 10.10 8.23
N ALA A 96 12.14 9.77 9.38
CA ALA A 96 12.24 10.57 10.60
C ALA A 96 13.69 10.69 11.10
N SER A 97 14.55 9.72 10.76
CA SER A 97 15.99 9.76 11.06
C SER A 97 16.82 10.54 10.01
N GLY A 98 16.18 11.24 9.07
CA GLY A 98 16.86 12.01 8.02
C GLY A 98 17.48 11.15 6.91
N MET A 99 17.12 9.87 6.83
CA MET A 99 17.61 8.98 5.77
C MET A 99 16.79 9.14 4.49
N ASN A 100 17.49 9.20 3.36
CA ASN A 100 16.88 9.37 2.03
C ASN A 100 16.78 8.07 1.22
N TRP A 101 17.23 6.93 1.78
CA TRP A 101 17.10 5.64 1.10
C TRP A 101 15.65 5.25 0.78
N PRO A 102 14.60 5.67 1.52
CA PRO A 102 13.22 5.35 1.13
C PRO A 102 12.86 5.79 -0.30
N LYS A 103 13.34 6.98 -0.71
CA LYS A 103 13.18 7.47 -2.09
C LYS A 103 13.81 6.51 -3.11
N ILE A 104 14.97 5.95 -2.80
CA ILE A 104 15.68 5.00 -3.67
C ILE A 104 14.90 3.69 -3.73
N LEU A 105 14.41 3.18 -2.59
CA LEU A 105 13.58 1.98 -2.54
C LEU A 105 12.33 2.13 -3.43
N PHE A 106 11.63 3.27 -3.36
CA PHE A 106 10.45 3.51 -4.20
C PHE A 106 10.79 3.42 -5.69
N ALA A 107 11.87 4.07 -6.13
CA ALA A 107 12.28 4.01 -7.53
C ALA A 107 12.67 2.59 -7.98
N GLN A 108 13.34 1.82 -7.11
CA GLN A 108 13.69 0.42 -7.39
C GLN A 108 12.44 -0.47 -7.49
N LEU A 109 11.49 -0.29 -6.56
CA LEU A 109 10.23 -1.03 -6.57
C LEU A 109 9.37 -0.66 -7.78
N SER A 110 9.26 0.61 -8.14
CA SER A 110 8.49 1.03 -9.33
C SER A 110 9.05 0.36 -10.57
N LYS A 111 10.38 0.40 -10.76
CA LYS A 111 11.03 -0.29 -11.88
C LYS A 111 10.73 -1.79 -11.87
N LEU A 112 10.87 -2.46 -10.72
CA LEU A 112 10.61 -3.89 -10.57
C LEU A 112 9.16 -4.23 -10.91
N VAL A 113 8.21 -3.55 -10.27
CA VAL A 113 6.78 -3.80 -10.38
C VAL A 113 6.28 -3.49 -11.80
N HIS A 114 6.67 -2.34 -12.38
CA HIS A 114 6.29 -1.98 -13.74
C HIS A 114 6.88 -2.92 -14.80
N SER A 115 8.10 -3.43 -14.60
CA SER A 115 8.67 -4.44 -15.51
C SER A 115 7.94 -5.78 -15.51
N ASN A 116 7.07 -6.01 -14.50
CA ASN A 116 6.17 -7.16 -14.40
C ASN A 116 4.71 -6.78 -14.71
N GLU A 117 4.48 -5.61 -15.34
CA GLU A 117 3.15 -5.09 -15.68
C GLU A 117 2.23 -4.98 -14.45
N GLY A 118 2.81 -4.66 -13.29
CA GLY A 118 2.08 -4.39 -12.06
C GLY A 118 2.03 -2.91 -11.72
N LEU A 119 1.38 -2.60 -10.60
CA LEU A 119 1.22 -1.25 -10.05
C LEU A 119 1.77 -1.19 -8.63
N LEU A 120 2.57 -0.17 -8.34
CA LEU A 120 3.16 0.06 -7.03
C LEU A 120 2.30 1.01 -6.20
N TRP A 121 2.09 0.62 -4.95
CA TRP A 121 1.35 1.38 -3.96
C TRP A 121 2.21 1.67 -2.73
N VAL A 122 1.91 2.77 -2.04
CA VAL A 122 2.52 3.07 -0.73
C VAL A 122 1.43 3.26 0.31
N TYR A 123 1.49 2.47 1.37
CA TYR A 123 0.64 2.62 2.55
C TYR A 123 1.25 3.65 3.50
N LEU A 124 0.45 4.65 3.87
CA LEU A 124 0.80 5.69 4.83
C LEU A 124 -0.26 5.77 5.94
N ASP A 125 0.08 5.27 7.12
CA ASP A 125 -0.45 5.75 8.39
C ASP A 125 0.03 7.19 8.68
N THR A 126 -0.94 8.08 8.92
CA THR A 126 -0.71 9.52 9.07
C THR A 126 -0.28 9.91 10.49
N ASP A 127 -0.45 9.05 11.48
CA ASP A 127 -0.08 9.34 12.88
C ASP A 127 1.45 9.42 13.10
N HIS A 128 2.22 8.95 12.13
CA HIS A 128 3.68 8.84 12.23
C HIS A 128 4.43 9.90 11.38
N LEU A 129 3.74 10.81 10.69
CA LEU A 129 4.37 11.83 9.83
C LEU A 129 3.92 13.26 10.18
N PRO A 130 4.73 14.03 10.94
CA PRO A 130 4.47 15.45 11.16
C PRO A 130 4.60 16.28 9.86
N GLU A 131 4.01 17.48 9.86
CA GLU A 131 3.80 18.31 8.65
C GLU A 131 5.01 18.58 7.73
N PRO A 132 6.29 18.72 8.18
CA PRO A 132 7.39 18.84 7.21
C PRO A 132 7.74 17.51 6.54
N LEU A 133 7.61 16.38 7.26
CA LEU A 133 7.90 15.06 6.71
C LEU A 133 6.78 14.59 5.77
N TRP A 134 5.53 14.94 6.06
CA TRP A 134 4.40 14.61 5.20
C TRP A 134 4.55 15.12 3.77
N ALA A 135 4.83 16.42 3.61
CA ALA A 135 5.02 17.03 2.29
C ALA A 135 6.21 16.42 1.54
N GLN A 136 7.30 16.09 2.25
CA GLN A 136 8.46 15.46 1.65
C GLN A 136 8.17 14.02 1.21
N ALA A 137 7.43 13.25 2.01
CA ALA A 137 7.02 11.88 1.69
C ALA A 137 6.21 11.84 0.40
N LEU A 138 5.18 12.68 0.27
CA LEU A 138 4.36 12.77 -0.94
C LEU A 138 5.19 13.17 -2.17
N ASN A 139 6.17 14.07 -2.00
CA ASN A 139 7.09 14.43 -3.08
C ASN A 139 8.01 13.26 -3.48
N TRP A 140 8.49 12.45 -2.54
CA TRP A 140 9.26 11.25 -2.89
C TRP A 140 8.42 10.25 -3.67
N ILE A 141 7.21 9.98 -3.20
CA ILE A 141 6.25 9.07 -3.83
C ILE A 141 5.94 9.50 -5.27
N LYS A 142 5.54 10.77 -5.45
CA LYS A 142 5.21 11.35 -6.76
C LYS A 142 6.35 11.23 -7.77
N ASN A 143 7.59 11.44 -7.32
CA ASN A 143 8.75 11.47 -8.20
C ASN A 143 9.39 10.09 -8.43
N ALA A 144 8.95 9.06 -7.69
CA ALA A 144 9.53 7.72 -7.78
C ALA A 144 8.80 6.78 -8.76
N GLY A 145 7.67 7.21 -9.33
CA GLY A 145 6.83 6.37 -10.19
C GLY A 145 5.90 5.44 -9.39
N VAL A 146 5.50 5.83 -8.19
CA VAL A 146 4.43 5.15 -7.45
C VAL A 146 3.09 5.46 -8.12
N ASP A 147 2.22 4.47 -8.25
CA ASP A 147 0.93 4.58 -8.96
C ASP A 147 -0.22 4.97 -8.03
N GLY A 148 -0.13 4.62 -6.74
CA GLY A 148 -1.15 4.98 -5.77
C GLY A 148 -0.68 4.98 -4.33
N ILE A 149 -1.47 5.61 -3.47
CA ILE A 149 -1.27 5.60 -2.03
C ILE A 149 -2.50 5.06 -1.30
N ILE A 150 -2.25 4.48 -0.13
CA ILE A 150 -3.30 4.03 0.79
C ILE A 150 -3.10 4.79 2.10
N LEU A 151 -3.98 5.75 2.39
CA LEU A 151 -3.95 6.55 3.60
C LEU A 151 -4.68 5.86 4.73
N SER A 152 -4.17 6.01 5.93
CA SER A 152 -4.77 5.49 7.15
C SER A 152 -4.51 6.40 8.34
N GLN A 153 -5.31 6.24 9.39
CA GLN A 153 -5.12 6.89 10.68
C GLN A 153 -5.36 5.85 11.76
N ASP A 154 -4.46 5.78 12.74
CA ASP A 154 -4.40 4.75 13.79
C ASP A 154 -4.60 3.33 13.22
N GLN A 155 -3.83 3.00 12.17
CA GLN A 155 -3.89 1.72 11.47
C GLN A 155 -5.30 1.31 11.05
N GLY A 156 -6.13 2.29 10.67
CA GLY A 156 -7.49 2.11 10.20
C GLY A 156 -8.53 2.09 11.32
N ASN A 157 -8.15 2.33 12.57
CA ASN A 157 -9.08 2.47 13.69
C ASN A 157 -9.84 3.81 13.64
N HIS A 158 -9.29 4.81 12.94
CA HIS A 158 -9.89 6.12 12.78
C HIS A 158 -10.00 6.53 11.30
N PRO A 159 -11.03 7.30 10.92
CA PRO A 159 -11.12 7.87 9.58
C PRO A 159 -10.01 8.90 9.39
N VAL A 160 -9.38 8.88 8.21
CA VAL A 160 -8.38 9.88 7.83
C VAL A 160 -9.04 11.27 7.77
N ASN A 161 -8.44 12.26 8.43
CA ASN A 161 -8.92 13.64 8.40
C ASN A 161 -9.00 14.18 6.95
N GLN A 162 -10.10 14.88 6.64
CA GLN A 162 -10.32 15.54 5.35
C GLN A 162 -9.18 16.48 4.94
N GLN A 163 -8.58 17.20 5.89
CA GLN A 163 -7.43 18.07 5.61
C GLN A 163 -6.23 17.30 5.05
N THR A 164 -5.97 16.10 5.59
CA THR A 164 -4.89 15.23 5.12
C THR A 164 -5.18 14.69 3.72
N ILE A 165 -6.44 14.33 3.45
CA ILE A 165 -6.90 13.89 2.13
C ILE A 165 -6.74 15.03 1.11
N ASP A 166 -7.23 16.22 1.44
CA ASP A 166 -7.17 17.38 0.56
C ASP A 166 -5.71 17.77 0.25
N PHE A 167 -4.84 17.76 1.26
CA PHE A 167 -3.41 18.02 1.06
C PHE A 167 -2.76 16.98 0.14
N ALA A 168 -3.08 15.70 0.32
CA ALA A 168 -2.57 14.64 -0.55
C ALA A 168 -3.02 14.84 -2.01
N LEU A 169 -4.31 15.13 -2.22
CA LEU A 169 -4.88 15.34 -3.54
C LEU A 169 -4.34 16.59 -4.25
N GLN A 170 -3.98 17.64 -3.48
CA GLN A 170 -3.35 18.84 -4.03
C GLN A 170 -1.87 18.63 -4.37
N THR A 171 -1.16 17.80 -3.60
CA THR A 171 0.28 17.59 -3.74
C THR A 171 0.62 16.55 -4.82
N LEU A 172 -0.14 15.46 -4.84
CA LEU A 172 0.06 14.36 -5.78
C LEU A 172 -0.41 14.73 -7.18
N ALA A 173 0.18 14.06 -8.17
CA ALA A 173 -0.23 14.26 -9.54
C ALA A 173 -1.62 13.63 -9.77
N PRO A 174 -2.50 14.20 -10.62
CA PRO A 174 -3.89 13.75 -10.77
C PRO A 174 -4.07 12.28 -11.19
N GLN A 175 -3.03 11.68 -11.76
CA GLN A 175 -3.01 10.28 -12.18
C GLN A 175 -2.72 9.29 -11.04
N LEU A 176 -2.20 9.73 -9.89
CA LEU A 176 -1.99 8.84 -8.75
C LEU A 176 -3.32 8.57 -8.06
N TRP A 177 -3.56 7.29 -7.76
CA TRP A 177 -4.74 6.90 -6.97
C TRP A 177 -4.56 7.21 -5.49
N VAL A 178 -5.63 7.66 -4.84
CA VAL A 178 -5.68 7.88 -3.40
C VAL A 178 -6.76 7.01 -2.79
N HIS A 179 -6.33 6.01 -2.05
CA HIS A 179 -7.21 5.07 -1.36
C HIS A 179 -7.16 5.32 0.15
N LEU A 180 -8.25 5.02 0.85
CA LEU A 180 -8.34 5.08 2.30
C LEU A 180 -8.45 3.66 2.86
N PHE A 181 -7.75 3.40 3.95
CA PHE A 181 -7.88 2.17 4.73
C PHE A 181 -8.54 2.45 6.08
N GLN A 182 -9.61 1.70 6.34
CA GLN A 182 -10.36 1.69 7.60
C GLN A 182 -10.77 0.23 7.88
N LYS A 183 -10.59 -0.21 9.13
CA LYS A 183 -10.87 -1.60 9.57
C LYS A 183 -12.36 -1.88 9.76
#